data_AF-A0A522MZS2-F1
#
_entry.id   AF-A0A522MZS2-F1
#
_cell.length_a   1.000
_cell.length_b   1.000
_cell.length_c   1.000
_cell.angle_alpha   90.00
_cell.angle_beta   90.00
_cell.angle_gamma   90.00
#
_symmetry.space_group_name_H-M   'P 1'
#
loop_
_entity.id
_entity.type
_entity.pdbx_description
1 polymer ?
#
loop_
_entity_poly.entity_id
_entity_poly.type
_entity_poly.pdbx_seq_one_letter_code
_entity_poly.pdbx_strand_id
1 'polypeptide(L)'
;MTWSRSPEPEESREELVEAVAREIHSRGLVGPAMMFLEASRPYRPLGGQAMLFFDPVLRGLFGGEVQGVHLLLAAEGGVERLLERLEELDDEVGWDA
;
A
#
# COMPACT_ATOMS: atom_id res chain seq x y z
N MET A 1 -19.75 -28.63 12.68
CA MET A 1 -18.89 -27.60 13.32
C MET A 1 -18.13 -26.92 12.20
N THR A 2 -18.59 -25.75 11.77
CA THR A 2 -17.87 -24.95 10.78
C THR A 2 -16.75 -24.23 11.51
N TRP A 3 -15.51 -24.72 11.38
CA TRP A 3 -14.35 -23.95 11.85
C TRP A 3 -14.38 -22.59 11.17
N SER A 4 -14.45 -21.50 11.95
CA SER A 4 -14.12 -20.17 11.45
C SER A 4 -12.64 -20.21 11.11
N ARG A 5 -12.34 -20.29 9.82
CA ARG A 5 -10.98 -20.12 9.32
C ARG A 5 -10.67 -18.63 9.51
N SER A 6 -9.83 -18.30 10.49
CA SER A 6 -9.21 -16.97 10.49
C SER A 6 -8.30 -16.91 9.27
N PRO A 7 -8.29 -15.80 8.50
CA PRO A 7 -7.41 -15.67 7.36
C PRO A 7 -5.96 -15.81 7.82
N GLU A 8 -5.15 -16.48 7.01
CA GLU A 8 -3.72 -16.54 7.25
C GLU A 8 -3.13 -15.12 7.14
N PRO A 9 -2.06 -14.80 7.86
CA PRO A 9 -1.49 -13.45 7.89
C PRO A 9 -1.03 -12.94 6.50
N GLU A 10 -0.71 -13.85 5.58
CA GLU A 10 -0.40 -13.55 4.18
C GLU A 10 -1.62 -13.09 3.40
N GLU A 11 -2.73 -13.82 3.50
CA GLU A 11 -3.99 -13.53 2.80
C GLU A 11 -4.55 -12.18 3.28
N SER A 12 -4.45 -11.90 4.58
CA SER A 12 -4.81 -10.59 5.15
C SER A 12 -3.93 -9.45 4.63
N ARG A 13 -2.68 -9.73 4.27
CA ARG A 13 -1.75 -8.74 3.70
C ARG A 13 -2.09 -8.45 2.25
N GLU A 14 -2.36 -9.48 1.45
CA GLU A 14 -2.77 -9.31 0.05
C GLU A 14 -4.09 -8.53 -0.06
N GLU A 15 -5.07 -8.83 0.80
CA GLU A 15 -6.31 -8.06 0.88
C GLU A 15 -6.06 -6.58 1.19
N LEU A 16 -5.13 -6.30 2.10
CA LEU A 16 -4.76 -4.94 2.45
C LEU A 16 -4.02 -4.22 1.32
N VAL A 17 -3.12 -4.90 0.61
CA VAL A 17 -2.47 -4.37 -0.60
C VAL A 17 -3.52 -3.97 -1.63
N GLU A 18 -4.45 -4.87 -1.94
CA GLU A 18 -5.50 -4.62 -2.93
C GLU A 18 -6.39 -3.44 -2.52
N ALA A 19 -6.81 -3.39 -1.26
CA ALA A 19 -7.64 -2.30 -0.74
C ALA A 19 -6.92 -0.94 -0.86
N VAL A 20 -5.65 -0.87 -0.46
CA VAL A 20 -4.84 0.35 -0.54
C VAL A 20 -4.61 0.75 -1.99
N ALA A 21 -4.22 -0.18 -2.86
CA ALA A 21 -3.93 0.08 -4.26
C ALA A 21 -5.17 0.61 -5.00
N ARG A 22 -6.34 0.00 -4.78
CA ARG A 22 -7.61 0.48 -5.37
C ARG A 22 -7.99 1.87 -4.90
N GLU A 23 -7.76 2.19 -3.63
CA GLU A 23 -8.10 3.50 -3.08
C GLU A 23 -7.16 4.60 -3.64
N ILE A 24 -5.89 4.29 -3.84
CA ILE A 24 -4.94 5.18 -4.51
C ILE A 24 -5.33 5.39 -5.98
N HIS A 25 -5.68 4.30 -6.67
CA HIS A 25 -6.09 4.31 -8.06
C HIS A 25 -7.38 5.09 -8.28
N SER A 26 -8.42 4.86 -7.46
CA SER A 26 -9.71 5.54 -7.56
C SER A 26 -9.62 7.06 -7.41
N ARG A 27 -8.57 7.55 -6.72
CA ARG A 27 -8.29 8.97 -6.52
C ARG A 27 -7.37 9.58 -7.59
N GLY A 28 -6.88 8.79 -8.54
CA GLY A 28 -5.92 9.24 -9.56
C GLY A 28 -4.54 9.58 -8.97
N LEU A 29 -4.15 8.94 -7.87
CA LEU A 29 -2.92 9.23 -7.13
C LEU A 29 -1.79 8.21 -7.40
N VAL A 30 -1.93 7.35 -8.40
CA VAL A 30 -0.97 6.26 -8.69
C VAL A 30 0.45 6.78 -8.90
N GLY A 31 0.64 7.73 -9.83
CA GLY A 31 1.96 8.33 -10.09
C GLY A 31 2.62 8.95 -8.84
N PRO A 32 1.95 9.87 -8.11
CA PRO A 32 2.48 10.41 -6.86
C PRO A 32 2.78 9.35 -5.79
N ALA A 33 1.94 8.32 -5.68
CA ALA A 33 2.15 7.23 -4.73
C ALA A 33 3.38 6.40 -5.06
N MET A 34 3.54 5.99 -6.33
CA MET A 34 4.73 5.26 -6.79
C MET A 34 5.99 6.08 -6.53
N MET A 35 6.00 7.37 -6.88
CA MET A 35 7.14 8.26 -6.61
C MET A 35 7.49 8.32 -5.12
N PHE A 36 6.49 8.41 -4.24
CA PHE A 36 6.70 8.44 -2.80
C PHE A 36 7.29 7.11 -2.26
N LEU A 37 6.74 5.97 -2.69
CA LEU A 37 7.18 4.64 -2.28
C LEU A 37 8.59 4.30 -2.79
N GLU A 38 8.93 4.77 -3.98
CA GLU A 38 10.29 4.71 -4.53
C GLU A 38 11.26 5.57 -3.71
N ALA A 39 10.88 6.81 -3.41
CA ALA A 39 11.69 7.72 -2.58
C ALA A 39 11.87 7.21 -1.14
N SER A 40 10.95 6.37 -0.64
CA SER A 40 11.03 5.83 0.72
C SER A 40 11.97 4.62 0.84
N ARG A 41 12.48 4.06 -0.26
CA ARG A 41 13.41 2.91 -0.29
C ARG A 41 14.57 2.97 0.70
N PRO A 42 15.31 4.09 0.86
CA PRO A 42 16.44 4.19 1.78
C PRO A 42 16.07 3.99 3.25
N TYR A 43 14.81 4.20 3.62
CA TYR A 43 14.33 4.17 5.00
C TYR A 43 13.72 2.82 5.41
N ARG A 44 13.57 1.88 4.49
CA ARG A 44 13.01 0.54 4.77
C ARG A 44 13.70 -0.21 5.91
N PRO A 45 15.04 -0.14 6.11
CA PRO A 45 15.70 -0.80 7.24
C PRO A 45 15.23 -0.32 8.61
N LEU A 46 14.60 0.86 8.70
CA LEU A 46 14.06 1.43 9.93
C LEU A 46 12.69 0.84 10.32
N GLY A 47 12.10 0.01 9.46
CA GLY A 47 10.83 -0.69 9.71
C GLY A 47 9.68 0.24 10.11
N GLY A 48 8.85 -0.21 11.05
CA GLY A 48 7.67 0.55 11.50
C GLY A 48 7.97 1.91 12.13
N GLN A 49 9.20 2.19 12.58
CA GLN A 49 9.56 3.50 13.13
C GLN A 49 9.65 4.57 12.03
N ALA A 50 10.02 4.22 10.80
CA ALA A 50 9.98 5.13 9.66
C ALA A 50 8.56 5.61 9.36
N MET A 51 7.57 4.74 9.56
CA MET A 51 6.19 5.05 9.23
C MET A 51 5.61 6.17 10.09
N LEU A 52 6.06 6.32 11.34
CA LEU A 52 5.66 7.46 12.19
C LEU A 52 6.17 8.80 11.66
N PHE A 53 7.34 8.81 10.99
CA PHE A 53 7.88 10.01 10.36
C PHE A 53 7.10 10.39 9.10
N PHE A 54 6.64 9.39 8.33
CA PHE A 54 5.91 9.59 7.09
C PHE A 54 4.39 9.75 7.27
N ASP A 55 3.85 9.39 8.44
CA ASP A 55 2.41 9.48 8.75
C ASP A 55 1.74 10.83 8.40
N PRO A 56 2.36 12.02 8.62
CA PRO A 56 1.76 13.28 8.19
C PRO A 56 1.63 13.42 6.66
N VAL A 57 2.62 12.95 5.91
CA VAL A 57 2.63 12.97 4.45
C VAL A 57 1.62 11.96 3.91
N LEU A 58 1.61 10.75 4.48
CA LEU A 58 0.66 9.71 4.13
C LEU A 58 -0.79 10.16 4.36
N ARG A 59 -1.08 10.78 5.50
CA ARG A 59 -2.41 11.35 5.77
C ARG A 59 -2.77 12.49 4.83
N GLY A 60 -1.81 13.32 4.43
CA GLY A 60 -2.02 14.42 3.50
C GLY A 60 -2.29 13.96 2.06
N LEU A 61 -1.57 12.91 1.60
CA LEU A 61 -1.70 12.37 0.25
C LEU A 61 -2.89 11.41 0.11
N PHE A 62 -3.03 10.50 1.07
CA PHE A 62 -3.99 9.41 1.00
C PHE A 62 -5.26 9.67 1.80
N GLY A 63 -5.33 10.76 2.57
CA GLY A 63 -6.42 10.98 3.53
C GLY A 63 -6.34 9.98 4.68
N GLY A 64 -6.75 10.37 5.88
CA GLY A 64 -6.74 9.47 7.05
C GLY A 64 -7.65 8.24 6.95
N GLU A 65 -8.27 7.99 5.79
CA GLU A 65 -9.25 6.94 5.54
C GLU A 65 -8.63 5.63 5.05
N VAL A 66 -7.39 5.65 4.51
CA VAL A 66 -6.73 4.41 4.07
C VAL A 66 -6.14 3.70 5.29
N GLN A 67 -7.03 2.99 6.00
CA GLN A 67 -6.66 2.21 7.17
C GLN A 67 -5.65 1.13 6.80
N GLY A 68 -4.65 0.93 7.65
CA GLY A 68 -3.67 -0.13 7.48
C GLY A 68 -2.50 0.17 6.53
N VAL A 69 -2.46 1.33 5.85
CA VAL A 69 -1.27 1.73 5.05
C VAL A 69 0.01 1.65 5.87
N HIS A 70 0.01 2.14 7.11
CA HIS A 70 1.19 2.07 7.96
C HIS A 70 1.58 0.62 8.31
N LEU A 71 0.63 -0.31 8.38
CA LEU A 71 0.89 -1.73 8.65
C LEU A 71 1.53 -2.38 7.43
N LEU A 72 0.99 -2.09 6.25
CA LEU A 72 1.52 -2.56 4.98
C LEU A 72 2.95 -2.06 4.75
N LEU A 73 3.19 -0.76 4.93
CA LEU A 73 4.50 -0.16 4.71
C LEU A 73 5.55 -0.56 5.79
N ALA A 74 5.10 -1.00 6.97
CA ALA A 74 5.98 -1.54 8.01
C ALA A 74 6.27 -3.03 7.84
N ALA A 75 5.48 -3.75 7.04
CA ALA A 75 5.66 -5.17 6.77
C ALA A 75 6.84 -5.40 5.82
N GLU A 76 7.56 -6.50 6.02
CA GLU A 76 8.59 -6.95 5.09
C GLU A 76 7.95 -7.19 3.70
N GLY A 77 8.53 -6.61 2.66
CA GLY A 77 8.04 -6.72 1.28
C GLY A 77 6.72 -5.99 1.00
N GLY A 78 6.10 -5.33 1.98
CA GLY A 78 4.80 -4.70 1.79
C GLY A 78 4.83 -3.48 0.87
N VAL A 79 5.95 -2.74 0.86
CA VAL A 79 6.18 -1.61 -0.07
C VAL A 79 6.33 -2.11 -1.50
N GLU A 80 7.12 -3.16 -1.71
CA GLU A 80 7.33 -3.80 -3.01
C GLU A 80 6.02 -4.35 -3.57
N ARG A 81 5.27 -5.08 -2.75
CA ARG A 81 4.00 -5.66 -3.18
C ARG A 81 2.96 -4.61 -3.53
N LEU A 82 2.97 -3.47 -2.84
CA LEU A 82 2.11 -2.32 -3.16
C LEU A 82 2.53 -1.62 -4.45
N LEU A 83 3.83 -1.43 -4.67
CA LEU A 83 4.37 -0.87 -5.92
C LEU A 83 3.96 -1.72 -7.13
N GLU A 84 4.18 -3.04 -7.05
CA GLU A 84 3.79 -3.98 -8.10
C GLU A 84 2.28 -3.88 -8.42
N ARG A 85 1.43 -3.81 -7.38
CA ARG A 85 -0.02 -3.73 -7.63
C ARG A 85 -0.45 -2.38 -8.22
N LEU A 86 0.21 -1.29 -7.83
CA LEU A 86 -0.05 0.03 -8.40
C LEU A 86 0.37 0.09 -9.88
N GLU A 87 1.51 -0.52 -10.23
CA GLU A 87 1.96 -0.65 -11.62
C GLU A 87 0.97 -1.45 -12.47
N GLU A 88 0.49 -2.60 -11.97
CA GLU A 88 -0.52 -3.40 -12.66
C GLU A 88 -1.82 -2.60 -12.93
N LEU A 89 -2.30 -1.83 -11.93
CA LEU A 89 -3.50 -1.00 -12.09
C LEU A 89 -3.31 0.16 -13.08
N ASP A 90 -2.13 0.79 -13.09
CA ASP A 90 -1.81 1.88 -14.04
C ASP A 90 -1.74 1.35 -15.48
N ASP A 91 -1.14 0.17 -15.66
CA ASP A 91 -1.06 -0.52 -16.94
C ASP A 91 -2.45 -0.97 -17.42
N GLU A 92 -3.32 -1.49 -16.54
CA GLU A 92 -4.71 -1.85 -16.89
C GLU A 92 -5.46 -0.66 -17.53
N VAL A 93 -5.31 0.57 -16.99
CA VAL A 93 -5.93 1.79 -17.55
C VAL A 93 -5.30 2.21 -18.87
N GLY A 94 -3.97 2.05 -19.02
CA GLY A 94 -3.25 2.40 -20.25
C GLY A 94 -3.66 1.58 -21.48
N TRP A 95 -4.29 0.42 -21.28
CA TRP A 95 -4.75 -0.47 -22.36
C TRP A 95 -6.23 -0.28 -22.72
N ASP A 96 -7.01 0.41 -21.88
CA ASP A 96 -8.43 0.72 -22.07
C ASP A 96 -8.69 2.14 -22.65
N ALA A 97 -7.63 2.93 -22.91
CA ALA A 97 -7.69 4.32 -23.38
C ALA A 97 -7.42 4.52 -24.89
#